data_AF-A0A5R9B1W4-F1
#
_entry.id   AF-A0A5R9B1W4-F1
#
_cell.length_a   1.000
_cell.length_b   1.000
_cell.length_c   1.000
_cell.angle_alpha   90.00
_cell.angle_beta   90.00
_cell.angle_gamma   90.00
#
_symmetry.space_group_name_H-M   'P 1'
#
loop_
_entity.id
_entity.type
_entity.pdbx_description
1 polymer ?
#
loop_
_entity_poly.entity_id
_entity_poly.type
_entity_poly.pdbx_seq_one_letter_code
_entity_poly.pdbx_strand_id
1 'polypeptide(L)' 'MSNGAEAIVWKQNRVAKQMIKLEATSPLNAKTYDDLNIKHTRTFNNLIKKEVIIKTGDKYYLDTGAWAKFRKSFKRLFLI' A
#
# COMPACT_ATOMS: atom_id res chain seq x y z
N MET A 1 23.86 -1.35 10.95
CA MET A 1 23.42 -1.12 9.56
C MET A 1 21.97 -1.58 9.41
N SER A 2 20.98 -0.72 9.68
CA SER A 2 19.54 -1.09 9.76
C SER A 2 18.60 -0.28 8.85
N ASN A 3 19.11 0.70 8.09
CA ASN A 3 18.26 1.73 7.49
C ASN A 3 17.43 1.29 6.26
N GLY A 4 17.83 0.23 5.56
CA GLY A 4 17.21 -0.15 4.28
C GLY A 4 15.80 -0.71 4.43
N ALA A 5 15.61 -1.61 5.40
CA ALA A 5 14.32 -2.23 5.67
C ALA A 5 13.30 -1.25 6.25
N GLU A 6 13.73 -0.41 7.20
CA GLU A 6 12.89 0.64 7.77
C GLU A 6 12.42 1.63 6.70
N ALA A 7 13.29 2.00 5.76
CA ALA A 7 12.93 2.86 4.64
C ALA A 7 11.87 2.21 3.73
N ILE A 8 11.92 0.89 3.51
CA ILE A 8 10.91 0.15 2.74
C ILE A 8 9.56 0.18 3.46
N VAL A 9 9.54 -0.13 4.76
CA VAL A 9 8.33 -0.10 5.59
C VAL A 9 7.73 1.30 5.60
N TRP A 10 8.56 2.31 5.75
CA TRP A 10 8.13 3.71 5.73
C TRP A 10 7.45 4.07 4.40
N LYS A 11 8.06 3.72 3.25
CA LYS A 11 7.47 3.95 1.92
C LYS A 11 6.13 3.23 1.75
N GLN A 12 6.02 1.96 2.16
CA GLN A 12 4.76 1.20 2.10
C GLN A 12 3.67 1.87 2.94
N ASN A 13 4.00 2.27 4.17
CA ASN A 13 3.08 2.99 5.04
C ASN A 13 2.65 4.35 4.46
N ARG A 14 3.55 5.07 3.78
CA ARG A 14 3.22 6.34 3.10
C ARG A 14 2.18 6.14 1.99
N VAL A 15 2.33 5.10 1.18
CA VAL A 15 1.34 4.76 0.13
C VAL A 15 -0.02 4.43 0.75
N ALA A 16 -0.05 3.51 1.72
CA ALA A 16 -1.32 3.12 2.36
C ALA A 16 -2.01 4.29 3.08
N LYS A 17 -1.25 5.12 3.82
CA LYS A 17 -1.79 6.32 4.47
C LYS A 17 -2.39 7.30 3.46
N GLN A 18 -1.77 7.48 2.30
CA GLN A 18 -2.29 8.36 1.25
C GLN A 18 -3.62 7.82 0.70
N MET A 19 -3.72 6.52 0.43
CA MET A 19 -4.96 5.92 -0.05
C MET A 19 -6.08 5.99 0.99
N ILE A 20 -5.79 5.75 2.27
CA ILE A 20 -6.75 5.89 3.38
C ILE A 20 -7.21 7.35 3.52
N LYS A 21 -6.29 8.32 3.45
CA LYS A 21 -6.60 9.75 3.51
C LYS A 21 -7.57 10.15 2.38
N LEU A 22 -7.45 9.54 1.22
CA LEU A 22 -8.30 9.76 0.07
C LEU A 22 -9.51 8.82 0.02
N GLU A 23 -9.75 8.02 1.06
CA GLU A 23 -10.87 7.07 1.17
C GLU A 23 -10.91 6.01 0.06
N ALA A 24 -9.80 5.79 -0.65
CA ALA A 24 -9.66 4.77 -1.68
C ALA A 24 -9.41 3.40 -1.04
N THR A 25 -10.40 2.90 -0.30
CA THR A 25 -10.31 1.69 0.54
C THR A 25 -11.34 0.61 0.19
N SER A 26 -12.13 0.83 -0.86
CA SER A 26 -13.12 -0.12 -1.38
C SER A 26 -13.28 0.04 -2.89
N PRO A 27 -13.88 -0.96 -3.59
CA PRO A 27 -14.19 -0.83 -5.02
C PRO A 27 -15.06 0.40 -5.35
N LEU A 28 -16.02 0.72 -4.47
CA LEU A 28 -16.95 1.85 -4.65
C LEU A 28 -16.24 3.20 -4.64
N ASN A 29 -15.15 3.29 -3.87
CA ASN A 29 -14.42 4.53 -3.63
C ASN A 29 -13.06 4.53 -4.34
N ALA A 30 -12.86 3.60 -5.28
CA ALA A 30 -11.60 3.44 -5.99
C ALA A 30 -11.24 4.71 -6.75
N LYS A 31 -9.95 5.04 -6.79
CA LYS A 31 -9.43 6.27 -7.41
C LYS A 31 -8.42 5.96 -8.49
N THR A 32 -8.31 6.86 -9.48
CA THR A 32 -7.29 6.70 -10.53
C THR A 32 -5.89 6.86 -9.93
N TYR A 33 -4.87 6.40 -10.65
CA TYR A 33 -3.49 6.58 -10.19
C TYR A 33 -3.13 8.06 -9.98
N ASP A 34 -3.62 8.94 -10.85
CA ASP A 34 -3.37 10.38 -10.78
C ASP A 34 -4.05 11.01 -9.57
N ASP A 35 -5.31 10.64 -9.28
CA ASP A 35 -6.05 11.11 -8.09
C ASP A 35 -5.36 10.71 -6.78
N LEU A 36 -4.71 9.53 -6.76
CA LEU A 36 -4.00 9.04 -5.58
C LEU A 36 -2.73 9.85 -5.27
N ASN A 37 -2.15 10.50 -6.28
CA ASN A 37 -0.94 11.32 -6.17
C ASN A 37 0.20 10.59 -5.42
N ILE A 38 0.49 9.34 -5.84
CA ILE A 38 1.47 8.49 -5.16
C ILE A 38 2.90 8.82 -5.59
N LYS A 39 3.71 9.30 -4.64
CA LYS A 39 5.13 9.60 -4.86
C LYS A 39 6.04 8.38 -5.04
N HIS A 40 5.62 7.20 -4.57
CA HIS A 40 6.46 6.00 -4.52
C HIS A 40 5.91 4.90 -5.44
N THR A 41 5.97 5.13 -6.75
CA THR A 41 5.39 4.25 -7.79
C THR A 41 5.88 2.80 -7.72
N ARG A 42 7.18 2.58 -7.51
CA ARG A 42 7.72 1.22 -7.36
C ARG A 42 7.10 0.49 -6.16
N THR A 43 6.92 1.18 -5.04
CA THR A 43 6.30 0.63 -3.84
C THR A 43 4.81 0.36 -4.08
N PHE A 44 4.11 1.26 -4.74
CA PHE A 44 2.71 1.08 -5.13
C PHE A 44 2.52 -0.17 -6.00
N ASN A 45 3.32 -0.32 -7.07
CA ASN A 45 3.27 -1.49 -7.95
C ASN A 45 3.60 -2.79 -7.20
N ASN A 46 4.53 -2.74 -6.24
CA ASN A 46 4.81 -3.91 -5.40
C ASN A 46 3.63 -4.27 -4.50
N LEU A 47 2.90 -3.30 -3.97
CA LEU A 47 1.69 -3.55 -3.18
C LEU A 47 0.54 -4.10 -4.04
N ILE A 48 0.46 -3.71 -5.32
CA ILE A 48 -0.46 -4.35 -6.29
C ILE A 48 -0.09 -5.83 -6.50
N LYS A 49 1.20 -6.12 -6.75
CA LYS A 49 1.69 -7.50 -6.91
C LYS A 49 1.48 -8.38 -5.67
N LYS A 50 1.26 -7.76 -4.51
CA LYS A 50 0.98 -8.45 -3.24
C LYS A 50 -0.51 -8.45 -2.89
N GLU A 51 -1.37 -8.02 -3.81
CA GLU A 51 -2.83 -7.99 -3.64
C GLU A 51 -3.28 -7.17 -2.43
N VAL A 52 -2.44 -6.20 -2.02
CA VAL A 52 -2.77 -5.23 -0.97
C VAL A 52 -3.52 -4.05 -1.58
N ILE A 53 -3.11 -3.66 -2.79
CA ILE A 53 -3.82 -2.67 -3.60
C ILE A 53 -4.46 -3.43 -4.76
N ILE A 54 -5.77 -3.28 -4.89
CA ILE A 54 -6.53 -3.94 -5.93
C ILE A 54 -6.78 -2.95 -7.05
N LYS A 55 -6.54 -3.40 -8.29
CA LYS A 55 -6.85 -2.65 -9.51
C LYS A 55 -8.25 -3.05 -9.98
N THR A 56 -9.10 -2.07 -10.26
CA THR A 56 -10.44 -2.25 -10.81
C THR A 56 -10.60 -1.30 -11.99
N GLY A 57 -10.48 -1.84 -13.21
CA GLY A 57 -10.38 -1.01 -14.42
C GLY A 57 -9.11 -0.16 -14.42
N ASP A 58 -9.27 1.15 -14.53
CA ASP A 58 -8.23 2.19 -14.43
C ASP A 58 -8.02 2.73 -13.00
N LYS A 59 -8.83 2.26 -12.05
CA LYS A 59 -8.84 2.72 -10.66
C LYS A 59 -8.22 1.70 -9.71
N TYR A 60 -7.92 2.17 -8.51
CA TYR A 60 -7.25 1.42 -7.46
C TYR A 60 -7.87 1.70 -6.10
N TYR A 61 -7.92 0.68 -5.26
CA TYR A 61 -8.26 0.82 -3.86
C TYR A 61 -7.36 -0.05 -2.98
N LEU A 62 -7.17 0.37 -1.73
CA LEU A 62 -6.45 -0.37 -0.71
C LEU A 62 -7.40 -1.35 -0.05
N ASP A 63 -7.14 -2.65 -0.15
CA ASP A 63 -7.82 -3.64 0.68
C ASP A 63 -7.25 -3.54 2.10
N THR A 64 -8.06 -3.02 3.03
CA THR A 64 -7.64 -2.79 4.42
C THR A 64 -7.39 -4.09 5.18
N GLY A 65 -8.10 -5.17 4.83
CA GLY A 65 -7.91 -6.50 5.39
C GLY A 65 -6.59 -7.13 4.92
N ALA A 66 -6.32 -7.08 3.62
CA ALA A 66 -5.05 -7.51 3.04
C ALA A 66 -3.87 -6.68 3.59
N TRP A 67 -4.05 -5.37 3.74
CA TRP A 67 -3.05 -4.48 4.32
C TRP A 67 -2.71 -4.83 5.78
N ALA A 68 -3.71 -5.10 6.60
CA ALA A 68 -3.50 -5.49 8.00
C ALA A 68 -2.69 -6.80 8.11
N LYS A 69 -3.05 -7.81 7.29
CA LYS A 69 -2.32 -9.09 7.21
C LYS A 69 -0.89 -8.89 6.72
N PHE A 70 -0.70 -8.14 5.64
CA PHE A 70 0.61 -7.83 5.07
C PHE A 70 1.55 -7.16 6.08
N ARG A 71 1.07 -6.15 6.80
CA ARG A 71 1.83 -5.47 7.85
C ARG A 71 2.25 -6.40 8.97
N LYS A 72 1.35 -7.30 9.40
CA LYS A 72 1.63 -8.26 10.47
C LYS A 72 2.74 -9.23 10.06
N SER A 73 2.66 -9.76 8.84
CA SER A 73 3.70 -10.63 8.28
C SER A 73 5.05 -9.95 8.17
N PHE A 74 5.08 -8.69 7.71
CA PHE A 74 6.32 -7.94 7.59
C PHE A 74 6.96 -7.67 8.95
N LYS A 75 6.17 -7.24 9.96
CA LYS A 75 6.66 -7.07 11.33
C LYS A 75 7.28 -8.36 11.90
N ARG A 76 6.68 -9.52 11.61
CA ARG A 76 7.20 -10.82 12.08
C ARG A 76 8.60 -11.12 11.54
N LEU A 77 8.90 -10.72 10.30
CA LEU A 77 10.22 -10.91 9.69
C LEU A 77 11.33 -10.06 10.33
N PHE A 78 11.00 -9.00 11.07
CA PHE A 78 11.98 -8.16 11.78
C PHE A 78 12.12 -8.48 13.27
N LEU A 79 11.31 -9.42 13.79
CA LEU A 79 11.35 -9.87 15.18
C LEU A 79 12.07 -11.21 15.34
N ILE A 80 12.40 -11.88 14.23
CA ILE A 80 13.17 -13.13 14.15
C ILE A 80 14.53 -12.76 13.58
#